data_AF-A0A847PYR8-F1
#
_entry.id   AF-A0A847PYR8-F1
#
_cell.length_a   1.000
_cell.length_b   1.000
_cell.length_c   1.000
_cell.angle_alpha   90.00
_cell.angle_beta   90.00
_cell.angle_gamma   90.00
#
_symmetry.space_group_name_H-M   'P 1'
#
loop_
_entity.id
_entity.type
_entity.pdbx_description
1 polymer ?
#
loop_
_entity_poly.entity_id
_entity_poly.type
_entity_poly.pdbx_seq_one_letter_code
_entity_poly.pdbx_strand_id
1 'polypeptide(L)'
;MFRLLLLAAAVSTGFAAGVGPEASLRAVEARLDRDGTNSEYSIGSFIPVTDGDGTLLARAFELLPSGYVIVTADDALPPVIAYSYEGSLTGPEGGFGIIDLARLDLGRRMDLLESTPEETIERNRALWSACTGGRPFTLEPLTQWPPEGTTPTGGWLWENWTQGSPYNAYCPMDNIAGARSVAGCPAVAMGMIVDNLETAMSVYFTDADDYYH
;
A
#
# COMPACT_ATOMS: atom_id res chain seq x y z
N MET A 1 -61.67 18.71 7.71
CA MET A 1 -60.97 17.96 6.65
C MET A 1 -59.57 18.56 6.53
N PHE A 2 -58.62 18.08 7.33
CA PHE A 2 -57.22 18.54 7.31
C PHE A 2 -56.34 17.29 7.24
N ARG A 3 -55.73 17.04 6.08
CA ARG A 3 -54.75 15.96 5.89
C ARG A 3 -53.39 16.51 6.25
N LEU A 4 -52.84 16.03 7.36
CA LEU A 4 -51.46 16.28 7.75
C LEU A 4 -50.56 15.37 6.89
N LEU A 5 -49.80 15.97 5.97
CA LEU A 5 -48.75 15.29 5.22
C LEU A 5 -47.50 15.22 6.12
N LEU A 6 -47.23 14.02 6.66
CA LEU A 6 -45.96 13.70 7.30
C LEU A 6 -44.91 13.52 6.21
N LEU A 7 -44.04 14.52 6.02
CA LEU A 7 -42.77 14.34 5.33
C LEU A 7 -41.84 13.54 6.25
N ALA A 8 -41.67 12.25 5.97
CA ALA A 8 -40.60 11.47 6.57
C ALA A 8 -39.28 11.89 5.92
N ALA A 9 -38.50 12.74 6.60
CA ALA A 9 -37.11 12.97 6.25
C ALA A 9 -36.34 11.68 6.56
N ALA A 10 -35.99 10.92 5.52
CA ALA A 10 -35.03 9.83 5.64
C ALA A 10 -33.66 10.45 5.92
N VAL A 11 -33.26 10.48 7.18
CA VAL A 11 -31.87 10.69 7.56
C VAL A 11 -31.14 9.40 7.18
N SER A 12 -30.51 9.39 6.01
CA SER A 12 -29.56 8.34 5.65
C SER A 12 -28.33 8.51 6.54
N THR A 13 -28.29 7.82 7.67
CA THR A 13 -27.03 7.54 8.36
C THR A 13 -26.22 6.65 7.44
N GLY A 14 -25.38 7.26 6.60
CA GLY A 14 -24.44 6.56 5.74
C GLY A 14 -23.33 5.96 6.58
N PHE A 15 -23.62 4.84 7.25
CA PHE A 15 -22.56 3.96 7.70
C PHE A 15 -21.85 3.42 6.46
N ALA A 16 -20.53 3.52 6.44
CA ALA A 16 -19.71 2.85 5.44
C ALA A 16 -20.11 1.37 5.38
N ALA A 17 -20.42 0.89 4.18
CA ALA A 17 -20.85 -0.49 4.01
C ALA A 17 -19.60 -1.35 3.94
N GLY A 18 -19.42 -2.26 4.91
CA GLY A 18 -18.33 -3.23 4.87
C GLY A 18 -18.33 -3.99 3.54
N VAL A 19 -17.19 -4.01 2.87
CA VAL A 19 -17.03 -4.62 1.55
C VAL A 19 -16.93 -6.13 1.68
N GLY A 20 -17.81 -6.83 0.97
CA GLY A 20 -17.85 -8.30 0.93
C GLY A 20 -16.72 -8.93 0.09
N PRO A 21 -16.42 -10.22 0.28
CA PRO A 21 -15.34 -10.90 -0.45
C PRO A 21 -15.49 -10.89 -1.98
N GLU A 22 -16.72 -11.01 -2.50
CA GLU A 22 -16.98 -10.97 -3.95
C GLU A 22 -16.65 -9.60 -4.55
N ALA A 23 -16.97 -8.52 -3.84
CA ALA A 23 -16.61 -7.17 -4.27
C ALA A 23 -15.10 -6.96 -4.22
N SER A 24 -14.41 -7.52 -3.22
CA SER A 24 -12.95 -7.48 -3.17
C SER A 24 -12.31 -8.23 -4.33
N LEU A 25 -12.83 -9.42 -4.70
CA LEU A 25 -12.32 -10.17 -5.85
C LEU A 25 -12.48 -9.38 -7.16
N ARG A 26 -13.66 -8.78 -7.38
CA ARG A 26 -13.90 -7.90 -8.54
C ARG A 26 -12.94 -6.71 -8.58
N ALA A 27 -12.56 -6.15 -7.43
CA ALA A 27 -11.56 -5.08 -7.38
C ALA A 27 -10.17 -5.55 -7.81
N VAL A 28 -9.77 -6.80 -7.49
CA VAL A 28 -8.54 -7.41 -7.99
C VAL A 28 -8.61 -7.63 -9.50
N GLU A 29 -9.71 -8.20 -10.00
CA GLU A 29 -9.91 -8.44 -11.44
C GLU A 29 -9.88 -7.12 -12.23
N ALA A 30 -10.64 -6.11 -11.79
CA ALA A 30 -10.64 -4.79 -12.40
C ALA A 30 -9.24 -4.15 -12.40
N ARG A 31 -8.43 -4.45 -11.38
CA ARG A 31 -7.05 -3.98 -11.31
C ARG A 31 -6.15 -4.65 -12.35
N LEU A 32 -6.23 -5.96 -12.49
CA LEU A 32 -5.47 -6.73 -13.48
C LEU A 32 -5.88 -6.35 -14.91
N ASP A 33 -7.18 -6.19 -15.16
CA ASP A 33 -7.71 -5.76 -16.46
C ASP A 33 -7.20 -4.37 -16.86
N ARG A 34 -7.20 -3.44 -15.90
CA ARG A 34 -6.71 -2.06 -16.10
C ARG A 34 -5.24 -2.02 -16.48
N ASP A 35 -4.42 -2.82 -15.81
CA ASP A 35 -2.97 -2.87 -16.03
C ASP A 35 -2.60 -3.80 -17.21
N GLY A 36 -3.59 -4.46 -17.84
CA GLY A 36 -3.39 -5.34 -18.99
C GLY A 36 -2.75 -6.69 -18.66
N THR A 37 -2.71 -7.05 -17.37
CA THR A 37 -1.99 -8.23 -16.84
C THR A 37 -2.92 -9.39 -16.47
N ASN A 38 -4.21 -9.27 -16.78
CA ASN A 38 -5.24 -10.28 -16.52
C ASN A 38 -5.00 -11.65 -17.19
N SER A 39 -4.18 -11.70 -18.24
CA SER A 39 -3.78 -12.95 -18.89
C SER A 39 -2.49 -13.56 -18.31
N GLU A 40 -1.75 -12.80 -17.49
CA GLU A 40 -0.45 -13.17 -16.92
C GLU A 40 -0.56 -13.70 -15.49
N TYR A 41 -1.55 -13.21 -14.73
CA TYR A 41 -1.72 -13.56 -13.31
C TYR A 41 -3.05 -14.25 -13.05
N SER A 42 -3.04 -15.20 -12.12
CA SER A 42 -4.25 -15.76 -11.51
C SER A 42 -4.32 -15.38 -10.04
N ILE A 43 -5.54 -15.21 -9.53
CA ILE A 43 -5.78 -14.78 -8.15
C ILE A 43 -5.72 -16.02 -7.24
N GLY A 44 -4.79 -15.99 -6.28
CA GLY A 44 -4.57 -17.03 -5.29
C GLY A 44 -5.43 -16.86 -4.03
N SER A 45 -4.88 -17.32 -2.90
CA SER A 45 -5.53 -17.18 -1.60
C SER A 45 -5.44 -15.74 -1.08
N PHE A 46 -6.13 -15.42 0.01
CA PHE A 46 -5.98 -14.12 0.66
C PHE A 46 -5.74 -14.24 2.16
N ILE A 47 -5.02 -13.27 2.70
CA ILE A 47 -4.78 -13.07 4.12
C ILE A 47 -5.65 -11.89 4.61
N PRO A 48 -6.47 -12.05 5.67
CA PRO A 48 -7.19 -10.93 6.25
C PRO A 48 -6.22 -9.99 6.97
N VAL A 49 -6.32 -8.70 6.69
CA VAL A 49 -5.60 -7.64 7.42
C VAL A 49 -6.58 -7.06 8.43
N THR A 50 -6.35 -7.32 9.72
CA THR A 50 -7.20 -6.84 10.81
C THR A 50 -6.46 -5.87 11.72
N ASP A 51 -7.21 -4.98 12.39
CA ASP A 51 -6.68 -4.18 13.49
C ASP A 51 -6.48 -5.02 14.78
N GLY A 52 -6.17 -4.34 15.90
CA GLY A 52 -5.98 -4.97 17.20
C GLY A 52 -7.26 -5.51 17.85
N ASP A 53 -8.43 -5.02 17.44
CA ASP A 53 -9.74 -5.44 17.94
C ASP A 53 -10.37 -6.54 17.07
N GLY A 54 -9.71 -6.90 15.97
CA GLY A 54 -10.17 -7.92 15.02
C GLY A 54 -11.07 -7.39 13.91
N THR A 55 -11.23 -6.07 13.78
CA THR A 55 -11.94 -5.44 12.67
C THR A 55 -11.17 -5.69 11.39
N LEU A 56 -11.87 -6.14 10.34
CA LEU A 56 -11.27 -6.34 9.03
C LEU A 56 -11.01 -4.98 8.36
N LEU A 57 -9.75 -4.68 8.06
CA LEU A 57 -9.32 -3.46 7.37
C LEU A 57 -9.13 -3.68 5.86
N ALA A 58 -8.60 -4.85 5.48
CA ALA A 58 -8.34 -5.22 4.09
C ALA A 58 -8.25 -6.74 3.90
N ARG A 59 -8.25 -7.17 2.64
CA ARG A 59 -7.90 -8.51 2.19
C ARG A 59 -6.69 -8.42 1.27
N ALA A 60 -5.62 -9.11 1.65
CA ALA A 60 -4.39 -9.17 0.86
C ALA A 60 -4.40 -10.46 0.02
N PHE A 61 -4.69 -10.33 -1.28
CA PHE A 61 -4.74 -11.44 -2.23
C PHE A 61 -3.34 -11.73 -2.79
N GLU A 62 -2.96 -12.99 -2.82
CA GLU A 62 -1.79 -13.46 -3.55
C GLU A 62 -2.10 -13.47 -5.05
N LEU A 63 -1.11 -13.12 -5.87
CA LEU A 63 -1.13 -13.37 -7.30
C LEU A 63 -0.17 -14.52 -7.63
N LEU A 64 -0.57 -15.36 -8.57
CA LEU A 64 0.25 -16.46 -9.10
C LEU A 64 0.66 -16.12 -10.53
N PRO A 65 1.95 -16.30 -10.91
CA PRO A 65 2.99 -17.02 -10.17
C PRO A 65 3.67 -16.22 -9.04
N SER A 66 3.53 -14.91 -9.02
CA SER A 66 4.09 -14.01 -8.00
C SER A 66 3.24 -12.76 -7.86
N GLY A 67 3.44 -12.01 -6.77
CA GLY A 67 2.78 -10.73 -6.56
C GLY A 67 1.62 -10.79 -5.57
N TYR A 68 0.98 -9.65 -5.40
CA TYR A 68 -0.17 -9.47 -4.51
C TYR A 68 -0.99 -8.24 -4.87
N VAL A 69 -2.23 -8.21 -4.39
CA VAL A 69 -3.11 -7.02 -4.38
C VAL A 69 -3.78 -6.91 -3.00
N ILE A 70 -3.62 -5.76 -2.34
CA ILE A 70 -4.27 -5.46 -1.06
C ILE A 70 -5.50 -4.59 -1.32
N VAL A 71 -6.65 -5.15 -0.98
CA VAL A 71 -7.98 -4.59 -1.24
C VAL A 71 -8.63 -4.16 0.07
N THR A 72 -9.08 -2.92 0.18
CA THR A 72 -9.68 -2.40 1.43
C THR A 72 -11.03 -3.06 1.71
N ALA A 73 -11.42 -3.11 2.98
CA ALA A 73 -12.66 -3.72 3.44
C ALA A 73 -13.79 -2.70 3.68
N ASP A 74 -13.56 -1.42 3.39
CA ASP A 74 -14.48 -0.32 3.64
C ASP A 74 -14.59 0.57 2.38
N ASP A 75 -15.82 0.88 1.97
CA ASP A 75 -16.07 1.61 0.72
C ASP A 75 -15.78 3.12 0.80
N ALA A 76 -15.53 3.64 2.00
CA ALA A 76 -15.01 4.98 2.22
C ALA A 76 -13.51 5.09 1.92
N LEU A 77 -12.81 3.96 1.73
CA LEU A 77 -11.40 3.88 1.35
C LEU A 77 -11.24 3.44 -0.13
N PRO A 78 -10.11 3.74 -0.79
CA PRO A 78 -9.90 3.33 -2.18
C PRO A 78 -9.88 1.79 -2.30
N PRO A 79 -10.39 1.21 -3.41
CA PRO A 79 -10.52 -0.24 -3.53
C PRO A 79 -9.21 -1.01 -3.40
N VAL A 80 -8.15 -0.55 -4.07
CA VAL A 80 -6.81 -1.14 -4.01
C VAL A 80 -5.87 -0.13 -3.35
N ILE A 81 -5.28 -0.50 -2.21
CA ILE A 81 -4.36 0.38 -1.46
C ILE A 81 -2.88 0.09 -1.78
N ALA A 82 -2.56 -1.16 -2.12
CA ALA A 82 -1.22 -1.58 -2.48
C ALA A 82 -1.27 -2.80 -3.40
N TYR A 83 -0.24 -2.98 -4.21
CA TYR A 83 -0.09 -4.13 -5.10
C TYR A 83 1.39 -4.29 -5.49
N SER A 84 1.75 -5.47 -5.96
CA SER A 84 3.02 -5.76 -6.64
C SER A 84 2.83 -6.97 -7.54
N TYR A 85 3.53 -7.03 -8.68
CA TYR A 85 3.50 -8.19 -9.59
C TYR A 85 4.64 -9.19 -9.33
N GLU A 86 5.67 -8.76 -8.60
CA GLU A 86 6.87 -9.56 -8.33
C GLU A 86 7.09 -9.80 -6.82
N GLY A 87 6.51 -8.96 -5.97
CA GLY A 87 6.70 -9.01 -4.52
C GLY A 87 5.90 -10.12 -3.81
N SER A 88 6.22 -10.34 -2.53
CA SER A 88 5.51 -11.26 -1.64
C SER A 88 4.74 -10.51 -0.55
N LEU A 89 3.62 -11.08 -0.10
CA LEU A 89 2.90 -10.63 1.09
C LEU A 89 3.65 -10.95 2.38
N THR A 90 4.42 -12.02 2.37
CA THR A 90 5.27 -12.41 3.50
C THR A 90 6.54 -11.56 3.46
N GLY A 91 6.72 -10.75 4.50
CA GLY A 91 7.98 -10.05 4.73
C GLY A 91 9.10 -11.03 5.13
N PRO A 92 10.34 -10.54 5.28
CA PRO A 92 11.41 -11.35 5.87
C PRO A 92 10.99 -11.83 7.27
N GLU A 93 11.38 -13.06 7.65
CA GLU A 93 11.03 -13.62 8.95
C GLU A 93 11.38 -12.67 10.11
N GLY A 94 10.39 -12.38 10.96
CA GLY A 94 10.56 -11.45 12.09
C GLY A 94 10.68 -9.97 11.72
N GLY A 95 10.55 -9.61 10.44
CA GLY A 95 10.60 -8.24 9.94
C GLY A 95 9.23 -7.60 9.75
N PHE A 96 9.23 -6.28 9.57
CA PHE A 96 8.05 -5.49 9.25
C PHE A 96 7.71 -5.62 7.76
N GLY A 97 6.59 -6.26 7.44
CA GLY A 97 6.16 -6.55 6.06
C GLY A 97 5.12 -5.58 5.52
N ILE A 98 4.73 -5.78 4.26
CA ILE A 98 3.68 -4.95 3.61
C ILE A 98 2.33 -5.07 4.32
N ILE A 99 2.01 -6.23 4.90
CA ILE A 99 0.78 -6.44 5.68
C ILE A 99 0.80 -5.56 6.94
N ASP A 100 1.95 -5.43 7.61
CA ASP A 100 2.06 -4.60 8.81
C ASP A 100 1.95 -3.12 8.47
N LEU A 101 2.56 -2.70 7.35
CA LEU A 101 2.40 -1.35 6.81
C LEU A 101 0.94 -1.05 6.48
N ALA A 102 0.27 -1.95 5.76
CA ALA A 102 -1.14 -1.81 5.41
C ALA A 102 -2.03 -1.75 6.66
N ARG A 103 -1.76 -2.59 7.68
CA ARG A 103 -2.49 -2.55 8.95
C ARG A 103 -2.37 -1.19 9.63
N LEU A 104 -1.15 -0.64 9.74
CA LEU A 104 -0.91 0.66 10.37
C LEU A 104 -1.52 1.81 9.57
N ASP A 105 -1.32 1.85 8.24
CA ASP A 105 -1.88 2.88 7.36
C ASP A 105 -3.41 2.87 7.40
N LEU A 106 -4.02 1.69 7.20
CA LEU A 106 -5.47 1.57 7.17
C LEU A 106 -6.09 1.86 8.54
N GLY A 107 -5.49 1.40 9.64
CA GLY A 107 -5.95 1.75 10.99
C GLY A 107 -6.01 3.27 11.20
N ARG A 108 -4.97 3.99 10.76
CA ARG A 108 -4.95 5.46 10.83
C ARG A 108 -5.97 6.12 9.91
N ARG A 109 -6.22 5.58 8.73
CA ARG A 109 -7.28 6.10 7.85
C ARG A 109 -8.66 5.91 8.48
N MET A 110 -8.91 4.75 9.12
CA MET A 110 -10.15 4.49 9.85
C MET A 110 -10.35 5.48 11.00
N ASP A 111 -9.29 5.73 11.80
CA ASP A 111 -9.31 6.72 12.89
C ASP A 111 -9.69 8.14 12.41
N LEU A 112 -9.36 8.46 11.15
CA LEU A 112 -9.53 9.79 10.56
C LEU A 112 -10.76 9.90 9.64
N LEU A 113 -11.57 8.85 9.50
CA LEU A 113 -12.72 8.84 8.58
C LEU A 113 -13.69 9.99 8.83
N GLU A 114 -14.01 10.28 10.09
CA GLU A 114 -14.94 11.38 10.44
C GLU A 114 -14.43 12.76 10.00
N SER A 115 -13.11 12.92 9.88
CA SER A 115 -12.46 14.15 9.42
C SER A 115 -12.11 14.14 7.94
N THR A 116 -12.36 13.03 7.24
CA THR A 116 -12.09 12.89 5.82
C THR A 116 -13.13 13.67 5.03
N PRO A 117 -12.74 14.52 4.05
CA PRO A 117 -13.70 15.26 3.23
C PRO A 117 -14.68 14.32 2.51
N GLU A 118 -15.99 14.64 2.54
CA GLU A 118 -17.02 13.79 1.92
C GLU A 118 -16.75 13.56 0.43
N GLU A 119 -16.23 14.55 -0.30
CA GLU A 119 -15.82 14.41 -1.71
C GLU A 119 -14.82 13.25 -1.92
N THR A 120 -13.91 13.05 -0.97
CA THR A 120 -12.94 11.93 -1.03
C THR A 120 -13.64 10.58 -0.82
N ILE A 121 -14.58 10.53 0.11
CA ILE A 121 -15.38 9.33 0.39
C ILE A 121 -16.28 8.99 -0.80
N GLU A 122 -16.98 9.97 -1.36
CA GLU A 122 -17.80 9.81 -2.57
C GLU A 122 -17.00 9.34 -3.77
N ARG A 123 -15.79 9.90 -3.97
CA ARG A 123 -14.86 9.42 -5.00
C ARG A 123 -14.48 7.95 -4.78
N ASN A 124 -14.18 7.55 -3.55
CA ASN A 124 -13.83 6.16 -3.24
C ASN A 124 -15.01 5.20 -3.50
N ARG A 125 -16.23 5.58 -3.10
CA ARG A 125 -17.46 4.82 -3.40
C ARG A 125 -17.70 4.71 -4.91
N ALA A 126 -17.41 5.77 -5.68
CA ALA A 126 -17.48 5.71 -7.13
C ALA A 126 -16.46 4.73 -7.74
N LEU A 127 -15.24 4.69 -7.21
CA LEU A 127 -14.22 3.69 -7.60
C LEU A 127 -14.70 2.26 -7.28
N TRP A 128 -15.30 2.03 -6.11
CA TRP A 128 -15.88 0.74 -5.74
C TRP A 128 -17.03 0.32 -6.66
N SER A 129 -17.92 1.25 -6.99
CA SER A 129 -19.01 1.01 -7.94
C SER A 129 -18.48 0.67 -9.33
N ALA A 130 -17.38 1.31 -9.76
CA ALA A 130 -16.71 0.98 -11.02
C ALA A 130 -16.14 -0.44 -11.02
N CYS A 131 -15.41 -0.83 -9.96
CA CYS A 131 -14.86 -2.18 -9.83
C CYS A 131 -15.95 -3.26 -9.81
N THR A 132 -17.11 -2.98 -9.23
CA THR A 132 -18.17 -3.98 -9.01
C THR A 132 -19.29 -3.96 -10.05
N GLY A 133 -19.48 -2.85 -10.76
CA GLY A 133 -20.62 -2.60 -11.65
C GLY A 133 -20.43 -3.05 -13.10
N GLY A 134 -19.28 -3.64 -13.46
CA GLY A 134 -19.00 -4.18 -14.80
C GLY A 134 -19.03 -3.15 -15.94
N ARG A 135 -18.99 -1.85 -15.61
CA ARG A 135 -18.85 -0.78 -16.60
C ARG A 135 -17.37 -0.45 -16.75
N PRO A 136 -16.85 -0.32 -17.98
CA PRO A 136 -15.48 0.13 -18.20
C PRO A 136 -15.35 1.55 -17.69
N PHE A 137 -14.81 1.69 -16.48
CA PHE A 137 -14.38 2.97 -15.95
C PHE A 137 -12.92 3.13 -16.33
N THR A 138 -12.63 4.15 -17.15
CA THR A 138 -11.26 4.57 -17.38
C THR A 138 -10.80 5.25 -16.11
N LEU A 139 -10.09 4.52 -15.25
CA LEU A 139 -9.27 5.15 -14.22
C LEU A 139 -8.32 6.10 -14.93
N GLU A 140 -8.13 7.30 -14.38
CA GLU A 140 -7.12 8.20 -14.94
C GLU A 140 -5.78 7.44 -15.04
N PRO A 141 -5.06 7.57 -16.17
CA PRO A 141 -3.79 6.90 -16.33
C PRO A 141 -2.91 7.18 -15.11
N LEU A 142 -2.31 6.13 -14.55
CA LEU A 142 -1.35 6.32 -13.47
C LEU A 142 -0.21 7.20 -14.00
N THR A 143 -0.11 8.42 -13.48
CA THR A 143 1.01 9.30 -13.79
C THR A 143 2.17 8.91 -12.89
N GLN A 144 3.03 8.02 -13.37
CA GLN A 144 4.29 7.70 -12.71
C GLN A 144 5.48 8.20 -13.54
N TRP A 145 6.51 8.66 -12.83
CA TRP A 145 7.79 9.01 -13.43
C TRP A 145 8.91 8.29 -12.67
N PRO A 146 9.93 7.77 -13.38
CA PRO A 146 9.95 7.62 -14.84
C PRO A 146 8.87 6.61 -15.30
N PRO A 147 8.44 6.63 -16.59
CA PRO A 147 7.38 5.74 -17.05
C PRO A 147 7.72 4.27 -16.79
N GLU A 148 6.70 3.41 -16.68
CA GLU A 148 6.93 1.98 -16.44
C GLU A 148 7.86 1.37 -17.51
N GLY A 149 8.73 0.45 -17.10
CA GLY A 149 9.66 -0.23 -17.99
C GLY A 149 10.80 0.63 -18.53
N THR A 150 10.93 1.89 -18.10
CA THR A 150 12.07 2.75 -18.50
C THR A 150 13.30 2.61 -17.61
N THR A 151 13.13 2.06 -16.41
CA THR A 151 14.23 1.71 -15.49
C THR A 151 14.07 0.26 -15.03
N PRO A 152 15.16 -0.38 -14.55
CA PRO A 152 15.09 -1.77 -14.08
C PRO A 152 14.14 -2.00 -12.91
N THR A 153 13.83 -0.97 -12.11
CA THR A 153 12.93 -1.07 -10.95
C THR A 153 11.55 -0.47 -11.21
N GLY A 154 11.30 0.10 -12.39
CA GLY A 154 10.06 0.82 -12.73
C GLY A 154 9.90 2.18 -12.04
N GLY A 155 10.86 2.60 -11.20
CA GLY A 155 10.90 3.88 -10.52
C GLY A 155 12.20 4.64 -10.75
N TRP A 156 12.47 5.67 -9.94
CA TRP A 156 13.70 6.46 -10.06
C TRP A 156 14.96 5.67 -9.74
N LEU A 157 14.87 4.71 -8.82
CA LEU A 157 16.02 3.92 -8.37
C LEU A 157 16.47 2.91 -9.44
N TRP A 158 17.77 2.71 -9.58
CA TRP A 158 18.29 1.76 -10.57
C TRP A 158 18.52 0.36 -10.00
N GLU A 159 18.72 0.27 -8.69
CA GLU A 159 19.11 -0.94 -7.97
C GLU A 159 18.22 -1.20 -6.74
N ASN A 160 18.21 -2.44 -6.27
CA ASN A 160 17.45 -2.89 -5.09
C ASN A 160 18.42 -3.31 -3.98
N TRP A 161 18.91 -2.35 -3.19
CA TRP A 161 19.84 -2.63 -2.10
C TRP A 161 19.16 -3.36 -0.93
N THR A 162 19.95 -4.11 -0.17
CA THR A 162 19.51 -4.80 1.05
C THR A 162 20.27 -4.27 2.27
N GLN A 163 19.88 -4.70 3.47
CA GLN A 163 20.60 -4.33 4.69
C GLN A 163 21.76 -5.28 5.03
N GLY A 164 21.94 -6.35 4.26
CA GLY A 164 22.98 -7.35 4.46
C GLY A 164 24.20 -7.10 3.58
N SER A 165 24.97 -8.14 3.34
CA SER A 165 26.15 -8.07 2.46
C SER A 165 25.73 -7.73 1.01
N PRO A 166 26.49 -6.90 0.28
CA PRO A 166 27.73 -6.23 0.67
C PRO A 166 27.51 -4.90 1.43
N TYR A 167 26.28 -4.42 1.53
CA TYR A 167 25.93 -3.09 2.06
C TYR A 167 26.27 -2.89 3.55
N ASN A 168 26.37 -3.98 4.32
CA ASN A 168 26.80 -3.94 5.72
C ASN A 168 28.28 -4.27 5.94
N ALA A 169 29.12 -4.27 4.90
CA ALA A 169 30.52 -4.69 5.00
C ALA A 169 31.37 -3.89 6.01
N TYR A 170 30.97 -2.66 6.34
CA TYR A 170 31.63 -1.80 7.33
C TYR A 170 30.86 -1.66 8.65
N CYS A 171 29.73 -2.34 8.78
CA CYS A 171 29.00 -2.38 10.05
C CYS A 171 29.78 -3.21 11.09
N PRO A 172 29.65 -2.89 12.39
CA PRO A 172 30.28 -3.65 13.46
C PRO A 172 29.96 -5.15 13.40
N MET A 173 30.88 -5.97 13.91
CA MET A 173 30.62 -7.38 14.16
C MET A 173 29.89 -7.53 15.49
N ASP A 174 28.78 -8.27 15.49
CA ASP A 174 28.22 -8.82 16.72
C ASP A 174 29.12 -9.98 17.18
N ASN A 175 29.86 -9.75 18.26
CA ASN A 175 30.81 -10.73 18.80
C ASN A 175 30.14 -11.96 19.45
N ILE A 176 28.83 -11.90 19.74
CA ILE A 176 28.07 -13.03 20.29
C ILE A 176 27.54 -13.90 19.14
N ALA A 177 26.89 -13.27 18.16
CA ALA A 177 26.34 -13.98 17.00
C ALA A 177 27.41 -14.39 15.96
N GLY A 178 28.60 -13.78 16.00
CA GLY A 178 29.67 -14.01 15.05
C GLY A 178 29.36 -13.49 13.63
N ALA A 179 28.40 -12.58 13.50
CA ALA A 179 27.91 -12.04 12.23
C ALA A 179 27.97 -10.50 12.23
N ARG A 180 28.03 -9.89 11.04
CA ARG A 180 27.94 -8.43 10.90
C ARG A 180 26.54 -7.95 11.25
N SER A 181 26.46 -6.84 11.98
CA SER A 181 25.22 -6.10 12.12
C SER A 181 24.67 -5.70 10.74
N VAL A 182 23.36 -5.60 10.61
CA VAL A 182 22.73 -5.05 9.40
C VAL A 182 23.06 -3.56 9.26
N ALA A 183 23.03 -3.05 8.03
CA ALA A 183 23.23 -1.62 7.76
C ALA A 183 22.11 -0.73 8.33
N GLY A 184 20.91 -1.29 8.49
CA GLY A 184 19.72 -0.57 8.95
C GLY A 184 18.97 0.09 7.79
N CYS A 185 17.63 0.08 7.85
CA CYS A 185 16.80 0.59 6.77
C CYS A 185 16.96 2.09 6.47
N PRO A 186 17.19 3.02 7.44
CA PRO A 186 17.36 4.42 7.10
C PRO A 186 18.67 4.68 6.34
N ALA A 187 19.75 3.98 6.72
CA ALA A 187 21.06 4.11 6.08
C ALA A 187 21.03 3.58 4.64
N VAL A 188 20.43 2.40 4.42
CA VAL A 188 20.28 1.83 3.07
C VAL A 188 19.39 2.70 2.20
N ALA A 189 18.25 3.18 2.72
CA ALA A 189 17.35 4.06 1.97
C ALA A 189 18.05 5.36 1.56
N MET A 190 18.79 6.01 2.48
CA MET A 190 19.56 7.21 2.15
C MET A 190 20.68 6.91 1.16
N GLY A 191 21.36 5.76 1.31
CA GLY A 191 22.38 5.31 0.38
C GLY A 191 21.87 5.19 -1.05
N MET A 192 20.71 4.57 -1.25
CA MET A 192 20.07 4.44 -2.56
C MET A 192 19.66 5.80 -3.16
N ILE A 193 19.24 6.77 -2.34
CA ILE A 193 18.92 8.13 -2.81
C ILE A 193 20.19 8.85 -3.29
N VAL A 194 21.27 8.78 -2.50
CA VAL A 194 22.54 9.45 -2.84
C VAL A 194 23.18 8.80 -4.07
N ASP A 195 23.14 7.47 -4.18
CA ASP A 195 23.57 6.71 -5.35
C ASP A 195 22.80 7.15 -6.61
N ASN A 196 21.47 7.26 -6.52
CA ASN A 196 20.66 7.71 -7.65
C ASN A 196 20.95 9.15 -8.10
N LEU A 197 21.21 10.05 -7.15
CA LEU A 197 21.48 11.47 -7.43
C LEU A 197 22.96 11.72 -7.80
N GLU A 198 23.85 10.80 -7.47
CA GLU A 198 25.30 10.91 -7.59
C GLU A 198 25.87 12.17 -6.90
N THR A 199 25.18 12.65 -5.86
CA THR A 199 25.57 13.86 -5.12
C THR A 199 24.94 13.92 -3.74
N ALA A 200 25.68 14.47 -2.78
CA ALA A 200 25.16 14.83 -1.46
C ALA A 200 24.51 16.22 -1.44
N MET A 201 24.27 16.85 -2.59
CA MET A 201 23.68 18.20 -2.71
C MET A 201 24.39 19.28 -1.88
N SER A 202 25.72 19.18 -1.77
CA SER A 202 26.53 20.07 -0.92
C SER A 202 26.19 20.02 0.58
N VAL A 203 25.57 18.94 1.07
CA VAL A 203 25.45 18.66 2.51
C VAL A 203 26.84 18.28 3.02
N TYR A 204 27.28 18.94 4.09
CA TYR A 204 28.50 18.64 4.82
C TYR A 204 28.15 18.49 6.29
N PHE A 205 28.69 17.44 6.91
CA PHE A 205 28.61 17.25 8.35
C PHE A 205 29.80 17.93 9.01
N THR A 206 29.53 18.59 10.12
CA THR A 206 30.52 19.29 10.94
C THR A 206 30.47 18.76 12.38
N ASP A 207 31.45 19.13 13.19
CA ASP A 207 31.43 18.84 14.63
C ASP A 207 30.21 19.45 15.36
N ALA A 208 29.42 20.33 14.72
CA ALA A 208 28.18 20.84 15.30
C ALA A 208 26.99 19.87 15.13
N ASP A 209 27.11 18.84 14.30
CA ASP A 209 26.06 17.88 13.97
C ASP A 209 26.07 16.65 14.90
N ASP A 210 26.37 16.87 16.17
CA ASP A 210 26.39 15.82 17.20
C ASP A 210 24.95 15.38 17.53
N TYR A 211 24.66 14.10 17.28
CA TYR A 211 23.43 13.46 17.73
C TYR A 211 23.64 12.90 19.13
N TYR A 212 22.93 13.46 20.11
CA TYR A 212 22.84 12.86 21.45
C TYR A 212 21.99 11.59 21.36
N HIS A 213 22.66 10.44 21.37
CA HIS A 213 22.05 9.11 21.45
C HIS A 213 21.93 8.64 22.90
#